data_AF-A0A7C1DZ95-F1
#
_entry.id   AF-A0A7C1DZ95-F1
#
_cell.length_a   1.000
_cell.length_b   1.000
_cell.length_c   1.000
_cell.angle_alpha   90.00
_cell.angle_beta   90.00
_cell.angle_gamma   90.00
#
_symmetry.space_group_name_H-M   'P 1'
#
loop_
_entity.id
_entity.type
_entity.pdbx_description
1 polymer ?
#
loop_
_entity_poly.entity_id
_entity_poly.type
_entity_poly.pdbx_seq_one_letter_code
_entity_poly.pdbx_strand_id
1 'polypeptide(L)'
;MNRIRIFLSNLVGRIRYMFARWRRKVLDTCVLSAGHWRWASLGVLLLILLVLAGAVLDFIGVMSPLVYLGMVAMTLGIPLLIGLGIRLGLGILGAIPPRYGWIFFGAVFFVFFFFGFPDKALIIIILFFLLSGAFIGGGLYNLTGGRWNSLRRVNRILTVIFLVIGTGLLGFGIWFTAYPGRAPEEIRAAAMETEALPEMLAADDPYLPGPFRIDSLCYGWGKDRRRPEFGEETDIVTPTVDGSSFLDGWDKLAGKLRTFYWKVGPDSLPLNGRVWYPEGAGPFPLVLMVHGNHLDRDFSDPGYAYLGRHFASHGIIAVSVDENFLNGAWSDFDHPLDTENDCRGWLLLKHLEEWDRWSRTDTSRFFRKVDMERVILIGHSRGGEAVSIAACFNRLPCYPDNAAERFDFNFGIRGVAAIAPVD
;
A
#
# COMPACT_ATOMS: atom_id res chain seq x y z
N MET A 1 -63.06 -20.04 18.12
CA MET A 1 -61.66 -20.48 17.94
C MET A 1 -61.43 -21.45 16.77
N ASN A 2 -62.23 -22.51 16.57
CA ASN A 2 -61.96 -23.51 15.52
C ASN A 2 -62.00 -22.98 14.06
N ARG A 3 -62.93 -22.06 13.74
CA ARG A 3 -63.03 -21.51 12.37
C ARG A 3 -61.82 -20.65 11.96
N ILE A 4 -61.25 -19.89 12.90
CA ILE A 4 -60.06 -19.05 12.65
C ILE A 4 -58.82 -19.93 12.42
N ARG A 5 -58.66 -21.01 13.20
CA ARG A 5 -57.53 -21.95 13.07
C ARG A 5 -57.56 -22.70 11.73
N ILE A 6 -58.76 -23.10 11.28
CA ILE A 6 -58.97 -23.73 9.96
C ILE A 6 -58.70 -22.74 8.82
N PHE A 7 -59.17 -21.49 8.96
CA PHE A 7 -58.90 -20.44 7.97
C PHE A 7 -57.40 -20.14 7.84
N LEU A 8 -56.68 -19.97 8.96
CA LEU A 8 -55.24 -19.75 8.98
C LEU A 8 -54.45 -20.93 8.41
N SER A 9 -54.82 -22.17 8.76
CA SER A 9 -54.23 -23.39 8.19
C SER A 9 -54.41 -23.45 6.66
N ASN A 10 -55.61 -23.15 6.16
CA ASN A 10 -55.89 -23.11 4.72
C ASN A 10 -55.16 -21.96 4.01
N LEU A 11 -55.02 -20.81 4.65
CA LEU A 11 -54.27 -19.67 4.12
C LEU A 11 -52.79 -19.99 4.02
N VAL A 12 -52.20 -20.58 5.07
CA VAL A 12 -50.80 -21.05 5.07
C VAL A 12 -50.59 -22.16 4.04
N GLY A 13 -51.54 -23.09 3.90
CA GLY A 13 -51.52 -24.13 2.87
C GLY A 13 -51.55 -23.55 1.45
N ARG A 14 -52.40 -22.54 1.20
CA ARG A 14 -52.45 -21.82 -0.07
C ARG A 14 -51.18 -21.03 -0.36
N ILE A 15 -50.62 -20.34 0.65
CA ILE A 15 -49.34 -19.62 0.52
C ILE A 15 -48.23 -20.61 0.20
N ARG A 16 -48.13 -21.74 0.92
CA ARG A 16 -47.16 -22.81 0.63
C ARG A 16 -47.32 -23.40 -0.76
N TYR A 17 -48.55 -23.63 -1.20
CA TYR A 17 -48.83 -24.13 -2.55
C TYR A 17 -48.47 -23.10 -3.62
N MET A 18 -48.81 -21.83 -3.44
CA MET A 18 -48.41 -20.75 -4.34
C MET A 18 -46.89 -20.62 -4.39
N PHE A 19 -46.20 -20.67 -3.24
CA PHE A 19 -44.74 -20.69 -3.19
C PHE A 19 -44.17 -21.93 -3.88
N ALA A 20 -44.75 -23.12 -3.70
CA ALA A 20 -44.29 -24.33 -4.36
C ALA A 20 -44.54 -24.31 -5.87
N ARG A 21 -45.66 -23.74 -6.34
CA ARG A 21 -46.00 -23.60 -7.75
C ARG A 21 -45.18 -22.49 -8.43
N TRP A 22 -45.00 -21.35 -7.75
CA TRP A 22 -44.11 -20.28 -8.18
C TRP A 22 -42.67 -20.79 -8.20
N ARG A 23 -42.20 -21.45 -7.14
CA ARG A 23 -40.90 -22.14 -7.10
C ARG A 23 -40.80 -23.14 -8.24
N ARG A 24 -41.76 -24.03 -8.46
CA ARG A 24 -41.68 -25.00 -9.58
C ARG A 24 -41.63 -24.30 -10.94
N LYS A 25 -42.45 -23.27 -11.17
CA LYS A 25 -42.43 -22.48 -12.42
C LYS A 25 -41.11 -21.71 -12.58
N VAL A 26 -40.58 -21.13 -11.52
CA VAL A 26 -39.27 -20.44 -11.50
C VAL A 26 -38.10 -21.43 -11.59
N LEU A 27 -38.22 -22.62 -11.03
CA LEU A 27 -37.23 -23.70 -11.18
C LEU A 27 -37.23 -24.25 -12.61
N ASP A 28 -38.41 -24.42 -13.22
CA ASP A 28 -38.56 -24.93 -14.59
C ASP A 28 -38.24 -23.86 -15.66
N THR A 29 -38.36 -22.57 -15.32
CA THR A 29 -38.17 -21.44 -16.27
C THR A 29 -36.87 -20.67 -16.04
N CYS A 30 -36.38 -20.57 -14.80
CA CYS A 30 -35.27 -19.71 -14.39
C CYS A 30 -34.12 -20.44 -13.67
N VAL A 31 -34.27 -21.71 -13.24
CA VAL A 31 -33.12 -22.44 -12.70
C VAL A 31 -32.26 -22.99 -13.82
N LEU A 32 -31.17 -22.25 -14.04
CA LEU A 32 -29.91 -22.73 -14.58
C LEU A 32 -29.66 -24.16 -14.09
N SER A 33 -29.53 -25.11 -15.03
CA SER A 33 -29.22 -26.51 -14.70
C SER A 33 -27.94 -26.60 -13.86
N ALA A 34 -27.68 -27.73 -13.19
CA ALA A 34 -26.42 -27.93 -12.47
C ALA A 34 -25.18 -27.68 -13.36
N GLY A 35 -25.30 -27.90 -14.68
CA GLY A 35 -24.28 -27.54 -15.66
C GLY A 35 -24.13 -26.02 -15.85
N HIS A 36 -25.22 -25.27 -15.95
CA HIS A 36 -25.14 -23.81 -16.01
C HIS A 36 -24.48 -23.21 -14.76
N TRP A 37 -24.83 -23.68 -13.57
CA TRP A 37 -24.17 -23.25 -12.33
C TRP A 37 -22.67 -23.56 -12.32
N ARG A 38 -22.29 -24.76 -12.78
CA ARG A 38 -20.88 -25.13 -12.93
C ARG A 38 -20.14 -24.14 -13.82
N TRP A 39 -20.66 -23.91 -15.01
CA TRP A 39 -19.98 -23.11 -16.01
C TRP A 39 -20.00 -21.62 -15.67
N ALA A 40 -21.07 -21.13 -15.07
CA ALA A 40 -21.12 -19.77 -14.52
C ALA A 40 -20.07 -19.58 -13.43
N SER A 41 -20.00 -20.48 -12.45
CA SER A 41 -18.97 -20.43 -11.40
C SER A 41 -17.55 -20.49 -11.96
N LEU A 42 -17.29 -21.36 -12.95
CA LEU A 42 -15.98 -21.45 -13.61
C LEU A 42 -15.65 -20.19 -14.43
N GLY A 43 -16.64 -19.60 -15.08
CA GLY A 43 -16.47 -18.35 -15.82
C GLY A 43 -16.09 -17.19 -14.90
N VAL A 44 -16.79 -17.05 -13.77
CA VAL A 44 -16.45 -16.03 -12.76
C VAL A 44 -15.05 -16.28 -12.17
N LEU A 45 -14.72 -17.54 -11.84
CA LEU A 45 -13.41 -17.90 -11.33
C LEU A 45 -12.29 -17.58 -12.34
N LEU A 46 -12.49 -17.86 -13.63
CA LEU A 46 -11.53 -17.53 -14.68
C LEU A 46 -11.26 -16.02 -14.73
N LEU A 47 -12.30 -15.20 -14.64
CA LEU A 47 -12.12 -13.74 -14.62
C LEU A 47 -11.30 -13.27 -13.41
N ILE A 48 -11.56 -13.84 -12.24
CA ILE A 48 -10.77 -13.56 -11.03
C ILE A 48 -9.31 -13.95 -11.25
N LEU A 49 -9.06 -15.14 -11.82
CA LEU A 49 -7.71 -15.60 -12.10
C LEU A 49 -6.99 -14.72 -13.12
N LEU A 50 -7.69 -14.18 -14.13
CA LEU A 50 -7.12 -13.23 -15.09
C LEU A 50 -6.74 -11.91 -14.44
N VAL A 51 -7.59 -11.37 -13.55
CA VAL A 51 -7.27 -10.14 -12.80
C VAL A 51 -6.10 -10.36 -11.85
N LEU A 52 -6.08 -11.50 -11.16
CA LEU A 52 -4.92 -11.88 -10.35
C LEU A 52 -3.66 -12.02 -11.19
N ALA A 53 -3.73 -12.66 -12.36
CA ALA A 53 -2.58 -12.78 -13.26
C ALA A 53 -2.07 -11.41 -13.72
N GLY A 54 -2.95 -10.45 -13.98
CA GLY A 54 -2.56 -9.06 -14.26
C GLY A 54 -1.83 -8.44 -13.06
N ALA A 55 -2.44 -8.49 -11.87
CA ALA A 55 -1.81 -8.01 -10.64
C ALA A 55 -0.47 -8.71 -10.35
N VAL A 56 -0.30 -9.98 -10.74
CA VAL A 56 0.98 -10.71 -10.58
C VAL A 56 2.11 -10.02 -11.32
N LEU A 57 1.86 -9.54 -12.53
CA LEU A 57 2.91 -8.93 -13.34
C LEU A 57 3.52 -7.69 -12.67
N ASP A 58 2.72 -6.93 -11.93
CA ASP A 58 3.15 -5.69 -11.27
C ASP A 58 4.10 -5.93 -10.07
N PHE A 59 4.10 -7.13 -9.48
CA PHE A 59 4.92 -7.47 -8.30
C PHE A 59 6.14 -8.35 -8.62
N ILE A 60 6.36 -8.69 -9.90
CA ILE A 60 7.54 -9.47 -10.32
C ILE A 60 8.81 -8.66 -10.02
N GLY A 61 9.74 -9.25 -9.26
CA GLY A 61 11.02 -8.64 -8.90
C GLY A 61 10.98 -7.78 -7.63
N VAL A 62 9.79 -7.44 -7.12
CA VAL A 62 9.61 -6.64 -5.89
C VAL A 62 9.54 -7.53 -4.64
N MET A 63 8.98 -8.74 -4.77
CA MET A 63 8.75 -9.66 -3.65
C MET A 63 9.42 -11.01 -3.86
N SER A 64 9.74 -11.71 -2.76
CA SER A 64 10.24 -13.09 -2.87
C SER A 64 9.13 -14.03 -3.35
N PRO A 65 9.44 -15.05 -4.16
CA PRO A 65 8.44 -15.97 -4.71
C PRO A 65 7.57 -16.67 -3.64
N LEU A 66 8.13 -16.92 -2.46
CA LEU A 66 7.42 -17.57 -1.35
C LEU A 66 6.36 -16.67 -0.73
N VAL A 67 6.70 -15.41 -0.47
CA VAL A 67 5.73 -14.42 0.05
C VAL A 67 4.63 -14.21 -0.98
N TYR A 68 5.02 -14.13 -2.24
CA TYR A 68 4.11 -13.98 -3.36
C TYR A 68 3.10 -15.15 -3.45
N LEU A 69 3.58 -16.40 -3.38
CA LEU A 69 2.73 -17.58 -3.35
C LEU A 69 1.79 -17.59 -2.14
N GLY A 70 2.29 -17.16 -0.97
CA GLY A 70 1.48 -16.97 0.23
C GLY A 70 0.34 -15.98 0.03
N MET A 71 0.61 -14.83 -0.58
CA MET A 71 -0.42 -13.84 -0.89
C MET A 71 -1.47 -14.39 -1.85
N VAL A 72 -1.08 -15.00 -2.98
CA VAL A 72 -2.03 -15.62 -3.91
C VAL A 72 -2.89 -16.68 -3.22
N ALA A 73 -2.26 -17.52 -2.37
CA ALA A 73 -2.96 -18.54 -1.61
C ALA A 73 -3.95 -17.94 -0.60
N MET A 74 -3.61 -16.84 0.08
CA MET A 74 -4.53 -16.14 0.98
C MET A 74 -5.67 -15.47 0.22
N THR A 75 -5.36 -14.72 -0.83
CA THR A 75 -6.33 -13.96 -1.62
C THR A 75 -7.34 -14.85 -2.32
N LEU A 76 -6.97 -16.08 -2.73
CA LEU A 76 -7.92 -17.06 -3.26
C LEU A 76 -8.52 -17.96 -2.19
N GLY A 77 -7.71 -18.40 -1.23
CA GLY A 77 -8.10 -19.38 -0.22
C GLY A 77 -9.16 -18.86 0.74
N ILE A 78 -8.96 -17.66 1.30
CA ILE A 78 -9.90 -17.08 2.27
C ILE A 78 -11.29 -16.88 1.65
N PRO A 79 -11.44 -16.25 0.46
CA PRO A 79 -12.75 -16.12 -0.16
C PRO A 79 -13.41 -17.46 -0.49
N LEU A 80 -12.66 -18.44 -1.00
CA LEU A 80 -13.21 -19.75 -1.30
C LEU A 80 -13.70 -20.50 -0.04
N LEU A 81 -12.97 -20.38 1.08
CA LEU A 81 -13.39 -20.94 2.38
C LEU A 81 -14.65 -20.26 2.91
N ILE A 82 -14.76 -18.94 2.78
CA ILE A 82 -15.98 -18.21 3.16
C ILE A 82 -17.15 -18.60 2.25
N GLY A 83 -16.91 -18.73 0.94
CA GLY A 83 -17.89 -19.24 -0.02
C GLY A 83 -18.37 -20.65 0.33
N LEU A 84 -17.48 -21.51 0.82
CA LEU A 84 -17.83 -22.82 1.34
C LEU A 84 -18.71 -22.72 2.60
N GLY A 85 -18.38 -21.84 3.55
CA GLY A 85 -19.19 -21.57 4.74
C GLY A 85 -20.61 -21.09 4.38
N ILE A 86 -20.73 -20.10 3.50
CA ILE A 86 -22.02 -19.58 3.01
C ILE A 86 -22.82 -20.70 2.33
N ARG A 87 -22.15 -21.50 1.49
CA ARG A 87 -22.78 -22.66 0.84
C ARG A 87 -23.32 -23.64 1.88
N LEU A 88 -22.56 -23.99 2.91
CA LEU A 88 -22.99 -24.94 3.94
C LEU A 88 -24.24 -24.41 4.64
N GLY A 89 -24.28 -23.13 5.00
CA GLY A 89 -25.45 -22.47 5.60
C GLY A 89 -26.68 -22.47 4.68
N LEU A 90 -26.52 -22.08 3.41
CA LEU A 90 -27.63 -22.05 2.43
C LEU A 90 -28.07 -23.46 1.98
N GLY A 91 -27.17 -24.44 2.05
CA GLY A 91 -27.44 -25.85 1.80
C GLY A 91 -28.39 -26.43 2.84
N ILE A 92 -28.25 -26.04 4.11
CA ILE A 92 -29.19 -26.37 5.19
C ILE A 92 -30.60 -25.82 4.88
N LEU A 93 -30.67 -24.65 4.23
CA LEU A 93 -31.94 -23.99 3.85
C LEU A 93 -32.53 -24.50 2.52
N GLY A 94 -31.85 -25.39 1.80
CA GLY A 94 -32.32 -25.96 0.54
C GLY A 94 -32.46 -24.94 -0.61
N ALA A 95 -31.73 -23.82 -0.53
CA ALA A 95 -31.90 -22.67 -1.42
C ALA A 95 -31.08 -22.74 -2.72
N ILE A 96 -30.00 -23.54 -2.78
CA ILE A 96 -28.99 -23.47 -3.88
C ILE A 96 -28.48 -24.86 -4.30
N PRO A 97 -28.22 -25.10 -5.62
CA PRO A 97 -27.65 -26.36 -6.10
C PRO A 97 -26.29 -26.71 -5.47
N PRO A 98 -26.08 -27.95 -5.01
CA PRO A 98 -25.08 -28.24 -4.00
C PRO A 98 -23.62 -28.24 -4.47
N ARG A 99 -23.25 -28.32 -5.75
CA ARG A 99 -21.84 -28.62 -6.12
C ARG A 99 -20.92 -27.41 -6.37
N TYR A 100 -21.47 -26.29 -6.87
CA TYR A 100 -20.64 -25.18 -7.39
C TYR A 100 -20.93 -23.80 -6.77
N GLY A 101 -21.88 -23.72 -5.83
CA GLY A 101 -22.25 -22.47 -5.17
C GLY A 101 -21.11 -21.85 -4.35
N TRP A 102 -20.20 -22.66 -3.79
CA TRP A 102 -19.06 -22.16 -3.01
C TRP A 102 -18.08 -21.33 -3.84
N ILE A 103 -17.85 -21.68 -5.11
CA ILE A 103 -17.01 -20.92 -6.03
C ILE A 103 -17.69 -19.58 -6.34
N PHE A 104 -19.00 -19.58 -6.57
CA PHE A 104 -19.76 -18.36 -6.86
C PHE A 104 -19.75 -17.39 -5.66
N PHE A 105 -20.04 -17.88 -4.45
CA PHE A 105 -19.99 -17.03 -3.25
C PHE A 105 -18.57 -16.62 -2.88
N GLY A 106 -17.59 -17.52 -3.08
CA GLY A 106 -16.20 -17.20 -2.86
C GLY A 106 -15.70 -16.15 -3.84
N ALA A 107 -16.16 -16.16 -5.09
CA ALA A 107 -15.87 -15.12 -6.06
C ALA A 107 -16.46 -13.75 -5.66
N VAL A 108 -17.69 -13.72 -5.14
CA VAL A 108 -18.26 -12.47 -4.61
C VAL A 108 -17.41 -11.94 -3.46
N PHE A 109 -17.04 -12.81 -2.51
CA PHE A 109 -16.20 -12.42 -1.39
C PHE A 109 -14.78 -12.01 -1.83
N PHE A 110 -14.23 -12.62 -2.88
CA PHE A 110 -12.94 -12.24 -3.45
C PHE A 110 -12.96 -10.78 -3.89
N VAL A 111 -14.02 -10.36 -4.57
CA VAL A 111 -14.14 -8.96 -5.01
C VAL A 111 -14.21 -8.01 -3.81
N PHE A 112 -14.95 -8.37 -2.75
CA PHE A 112 -14.94 -7.60 -1.50
C PHE A 112 -13.55 -7.51 -0.87
N PHE A 113 -12.85 -8.64 -0.77
CA PHE A 113 -11.54 -8.74 -0.12
C PHE A 113 -10.43 -8.04 -0.91
N PHE A 114 -10.45 -8.15 -2.24
CA PHE A 114 -9.38 -7.64 -3.11
C PHE A 114 -9.47 -6.14 -3.36
N PHE A 115 -10.68 -5.58 -3.52
CA PHE A 115 -10.88 -4.16 -3.84
C PHE A 115 -11.13 -3.27 -2.62
N GLY A 116 -11.26 -3.83 -1.42
CA GLY A 116 -11.03 -3.10 -0.16
C GLY A 116 -12.08 -2.10 0.33
N PHE A 117 -13.19 -1.82 -0.38
CA PHE A 117 -14.12 -0.76 0.03
C PHE A 117 -15.61 -1.09 -0.14
N PRO A 118 -16.48 -0.87 0.86
CA PRO A 118 -17.93 -0.91 0.68
C PRO A 118 -18.43 0.41 0.05
N ASP A 119 -18.04 0.67 -1.20
CA ASP A 119 -18.57 1.77 -2.01
C ASP A 119 -19.54 1.23 -3.10
N LYS A 120 -20.39 2.09 -3.65
CA LYS A 120 -21.20 1.85 -4.85
C LYS A 120 -20.36 1.31 -6.01
N ALA A 121 -19.10 1.73 -6.15
CA ALA A 121 -18.17 1.18 -7.14
C ALA A 121 -17.98 -0.34 -6.97
N LEU A 122 -17.92 -0.83 -5.73
CA LEU A 122 -17.74 -2.25 -5.46
C LEU A 122 -18.92 -3.08 -5.94
N ILE A 123 -20.15 -2.59 -5.77
CA ILE A 123 -21.35 -3.27 -6.28
C ILE A 123 -21.27 -3.40 -7.80
N ILE A 124 -20.82 -2.36 -8.49
CA ILE A 124 -20.63 -2.37 -9.96
C ILE A 124 -19.58 -3.41 -10.35
N ILE A 125 -18.45 -3.48 -9.62
CA ILE A 125 -17.39 -4.45 -9.88
C ILE A 125 -17.89 -5.89 -9.64
N ILE A 126 -18.61 -6.14 -8.53
CA ILE A 126 -19.22 -7.45 -8.27
C ILE A 126 -20.17 -7.84 -9.39
N LEU A 127 -21.06 -6.93 -9.79
CA LEU A 127 -21.99 -7.18 -10.89
C LEU A 127 -21.25 -7.42 -12.21
N PHE A 128 -20.17 -6.70 -12.48
CA PHE A 128 -19.32 -6.94 -13.64
C PHE A 128 -18.78 -8.38 -13.65
N PHE A 129 -18.12 -8.82 -12.57
CA PHE A 129 -17.56 -10.19 -12.49
C PHE A 129 -18.66 -11.25 -12.59
N LEU A 130 -19.76 -11.07 -11.88
CA LEU A 130 -20.87 -12.01 -11.86
C LEU A 130 -21.56 -12.10 -13.22
N LEU A 131 -21.92 -10.98 -13.83
CA LEU A 131 -22.64 -10.97 -15.11
C LEU A 131 -21.73 -11.41 -16.26
N SER A 132 -20.52 -10.88 -16.34
CA SER A 132 -19.55 -11.27 -17.37
C SER A 132 -19.24 -12.76 -17.31
N GLY A 133 -18.82 -13.24 -16.14
CA GLY A 133 -18.44 -14.64 -15.94
C GLY A 133 -19.62 -15.61 -16.07
N ALA A 134 -20.77 -15.28 -15.48
CA ALA A 134 -21.94 -16.16 -15.53
C ALA A 134 -22.55 -16.23 -16.94
N PHE A 135 -22.60 -15.12 -17.68
CA PHE A 135 -23.16 -15.10 -19.02
C PHE A 135 -22.25 -15.79 -20.04
N ILE A 136 -20.93 -15.57 -19.97
CA ILE A 136 -19.96 -16.28 -20.81
C ILE A 136 -20.01 -17.77 -20.49
N GLY A 137 -19.89 -18.14 -19.20
CA GLY A 137 -19.92 -19.53 -18.76
C GLY A 137 -21.22 -20.25 -19.15
N GLY A 138 -22.37 -19.67 -18.82
CA GLY A 138 -23.69 -20.22 -19.17
C GLY A 138 -23.91 -20.31 -20.67
N GLY A 139 -23.44 -19.32 -21.44
CA GLY A 139 -23.49 -19.33 -22.90
C GLY A 139 -22.65 -20.45 -23.51
N LEU A 140 -21.40 -20.60 -23.07
CA LEU A 140 -20.51 -21.68 -23.50
C LEU A 140 -21.07 -23.07 -23.13
N TYR A 141 -21.72 -23.20 -21.98
CA TYR A 141 -22.40 -24.45 -21.62
C TYR A 141 -23.48 -24.84 -22.64
N ASN A 142 -24.25 -23.87 -23.12
CA ASN A 142 -25.30 -24.08 -24.12
C ASN A 142 -24.76 -24.35 -25.53
N LEU A 143 -23.59 -23.81 -25.87
CA LEU A 143 -22.92 -24.03 -27.15
C LEU A 143 -22.16 -25.36 -27.22
N THR A 144 -21.80 -25.95 -26.09
CA THR A 144 -21.02 -27.20 -26.03
C THR A 144 -21.88 -28.44 -25.86
N GLY A 145 -21.34 -29.61 -26.23
CA GLY A 145 -21.95 -30.91 -25.97
C GLY A 145 -23.30 -31.15 -26.68
N GLY A 146 -23.49 -30.56 -27.86
CA GLY A 146 -24.69 -30.74 -28.70
C GLY A 146 -25.97 -30.09 -28.16
N ARG A 147 -25.89 -29.36 -27.03
CA ARG A 147 -27.05 -28.77 -26.34
C ARG A 147 -27.74 -27.68 -27.13
N TRP A 148 -27.00 -26.95 -27.96
CA TRP A 148 -27.55 -25.92 -28.84
C TRP A 148 -28.75 -26.41 -29.65
N ASN A 149 -28.64 -27.64 -30.18
CA ASN A 149 -29.66 -28.23 -31.04
C ASN A 149 -30.93 -28.60 -30.27
N SER A 150 -30.83 -28.89 -28.96
CA SER A 150 -32.00 -29.19 -28.12
C SER A 150 -32.66 -27.94 -27.51
N LEU A 151 -32.06 -26.76 -27.65
CA LEU A 151 -32.65 -25.51 -27.18
C LEU A 151 -33.81 -25.04 -28.08
N ARG A 152 -34.87 -24.54 -27.43
CA ARG A 152 -35.95 -23.80 -28.10
C ARG A 152 -35.39 -22.53 -28.75
N ARG A 153 -36.05 -22.03 -29.81
CA ARG A 153 -35.64 -20.82 -30.54
C ARG A 153 -35.41 -19.61 -29.61
N VAL A 154 -36.31 -19.37 -28.65
CA VAL A 154 -36.18 -18.29 -27.67
C VAL A 154 -34.91 -18.45 -26.81
N ASN A 155 -34.60 -19.67 -26.37
CA ASN A 155 -33.42 -19.93 -25.54
C ASN A 155 -32.12 -19.80 -26.33
N ARG A 156 -32.13 -20.10 -27.63
CA ARG A 156 -30.99 -19.84 -28.53
C ARG A 156 -30.74 -18.34 -28.66
N ILE A 157 -31.79 -17.55 -28.86
CA ILE A 157 -31.70 -16.08 -28.94
C ILE A 157 -31.17 -15.52 -27.62
N LEU A 158 -31.74 -15.92 -26.48
CA LEU A 158 -31.26 -15.48 -25.16
C LEU A 158 -29.81 -15.91 -24.88
N THR A 159 -29.41 -17.11 -25.32
CA THR A 159 -28.02 -17.57 -25.19
C THR A 159 -27.06 -16.64 -25.94
N VAL A 160 -27.40 -16.25 -27.17
CA VAL A 160 -26.58 -15.32 -27.96
C VAL A 160 -26.56 -13.94 -27.30
N ILE A 161 -27.71 -13.43 -26.87
CA ILE A 161 -27.80 -12.12 -26.20
C ILE A 161 -26.92 -12.09 -24.95
N PHE A 162 -27.04 -13.07 -24.06
CA PHE A 162 -26.23 -13.10 -22.84
C PHE A 162 -24.76 -13.29 -23.16
N LEU A 163 -24.39 -14.13 -24.14
CA LEU A 163 -23.00 -14.27 -24.55
C LEU A 163 -22.44 -12.93 -25.04
N VAL A 164 -23.16 -12.20 -25.89
CA VAL A 164 -22.76 -10.88 -26.40
C VAL A 164 -22.63 -9.85 -25.27
N ILE A 165 -23.58 -9.84 -24.32
CA ILE A 165 -23.49 -8.95 -23.16
C ILE A 165 -22.29 -9.32 -22.30
N GLY A 166 -22.08 -10.60 -22.00
CA GLY A 166 -20.97 -11.07 -21.18
C GLY A 166 -19.62 -10.78 -21.80
N THR A 167 -19.42 -11.08 -23.10
CA THR A 167 -18.18 -10.77 -23.80
C THR A 167 -18.00 -9.26 -24.00
N GLY A 168 -19.07 -8.51 -24.23
CA GLY A 168 -19.04 -7.05 -24.30
C GLY A 168 -18.62 -6.41 -22.98
N LEU A 169 -19.16 -6.91 -21.85
CA LEU A 169 -18.71 -6.51 -20.51
C LEU A 169 -17.24 -6.83 -20.34
N LEU A 170 -16.80 -8.07 -20.59
CA LEU A 170 -15.39 -8.45 -20.49
C LEU A 170 -14.48 -7.53 -21.33
N GLY A 171 -14.85 -7.28 -22.59
CA GLY A 171 -14.12 -6.38 -23.47
C GLY A 171 -14.05 -4.95 -22.94
N PHE A 172 -15.16 -4.44 -22.39
CA PHE A 172 -15.18 -3.15 -21.71
C PHE A 172 -14.26 -3.14 -20.48
N GLY A 173 -14.27 -4.20 -19.67
CA GLY A 173 -13.39 -4.32 -18.51
C GLY A 173 -11.91 -4.30 -18.89
N ILE A 174 -11.52 -5.08 -19.91
CA ILE A 174 -10.15 -5.10 -20.45
C ILE A 174 -9.76 -3.71 -20.98
N TRP A 175 -10.63 -3.11 -21.80
CA TRP A 175 -10.40 -1.77 -22.33
C TRP A 175 -10.26 -0.74 -21.20
N PHE A 176 -11.14 -0.79 -20.19
CA PHE A 176 -11.10 0.12 -19.05
C PHE A 176 -9.80 -0.01 -18.26
N THR A 177 -9.34 -1.23 -17.99
CA THR A 177 -8.06 -1.46 -17.30
C THR A 177 -6.83 -1.08 -18.13
N ALA A 178 -6.93 -1.17 -19.46
CA ALA A 178 -5.87 -0.78 -20.38
C ALA A 178 -5.91 0.72 -20.73
N TYR A 179 -6.99 1.41 -20.40
CA TYR A 179 -7.15 2.82 -20.69
C TYR A 179 -6.37 3.65 -19.66
N PRO A 180 -5.34 4.41 -20.07
CA PRO A 180 -4.43 5.12 -19.16
C PRO A 180 -5.09 6.31 -18.44
N GLY A 181 -6.40 6.49 -18.58
CA GLY A 181 -7.12 7.68 -18.15
C GLY A 181 -7.09 8.78 -19.19
N ARG A 182 -7.86 9.84 -18.95
CA ARG A 182 -7.60 11.11 -19.65
C ARG A 182 -6.38 11.73 -18.98
N ALA A 183 -5.47 12.29 -19.77
CA ALA A 183 -4.48 13.19 -19.21
C ALA A 183 -5.22 14.25 -18.38
N PRO A 184 -4.76 14.55 -17.16
CA PRO A 184 -5.32 15.68 -16.43
C PRO A 184 -5.27 16.91 -17.35
N GLU A 185 -6.29 17.77 -17.30
CA GLU A 185 -6.14 19.10 -17.90
C GLU A 185 -4.83 19.66 -17.38
N GLU A 186 -3.94 20.07 -18.28
CA GLU A 186 -2.69 20.71 -17.89
C GLU A 186 -3.06 21.77 -16.88
N ILE A 187 -2.56 21.62 -15.65
CA ILE A 187 -2.75 22.65 -14.63
C ILE A 187 -2.20 23.90 -15.28
N ARG A 188 -3.09 24.86 -15.56
CA ARG A 188 -2.69 26.17 -16.07
C ARG A 188 -1.69 26.73 -15.08
N ALA A 189 -0.41 26.61 -15.41
CA ALA A 189 0.64 27.23 -14.66
C ALA A 189 0.49 28.73 -14.93
N ALA A 190 -0.31 29.42 -14.11
CA ALA A 190 -0.53 30.86 -14.23
C ALA A 190 0.82 31.62 -14.23
N ALA A 191 1.84 31.05 -13.57
CA ALA A 191 3.22 31.53 -13.61
C ALA A 191 3.91 31.42 -14.99
N MET A 192 3.46 30.52 -15.88
CA MET A 192 3.95 30.39 -17.26
C MET A 192 3.09 31.16 -18.28
N GLU A 193 1.85 31.51 -17.94
CA GLU A 193 0.97 32.34 -18.78
C GLU A 193 1.21 33.85 -18.58
N THR A 194 2.04 34.24 -17.61
CA THR A 194 2.40 35.65 -17.40
C THR A 194 3.32 36.15 -18.51
N GLU A 195 2.90 37.19 -19.23
CA GLU A 195 3.76 37.92 -20.19
C GLU A 195 4.92 38.64 -19.47
N ALA A 196 4.71 38.98 -18.20
CA ALA A 196 5.72 39.58 -17.33
C ALA A 196 6.35 38.48 -16.48
N LEU A 197 7.32 37.77 -17.05
CA LEU A 197 8.24 36.96 -16.26
C LEU A 197 9.17 37.89 -15.47
N PRO A 198 9.54 37.55 -14.23
CA PRO A 198 10.59 38.28 -13.53
C PRO A 198 11.88 38.22 -14.36
N GLU A 199 12.69 39.28 -14.25
CA GLU A 199 14.00 39.29 -14.89
C GLU A 199 14.77 38.03 -14.49
N MET A 200 15.27 37.30 -15.49
CA MET A 200 16.02 36.08 -15.23
C MET A 200 17.22 36.44 -14.37
N LEU A 201 17.34 35.79 -13.21
CA LEU A 201 18.47 35.99 -12.33
C LEU A 201 19.75 35.73 -13.13
N ALA A 202 20.63 36.72 -13.20
CA ALA A 202 21.99 36.56 -13.72
C ALA A 202 22.83 35.77 -12.70
N ALA A 203 22.43 34.52 -12.48
CA ALA A 203 23.10 33.56 -11.62
C ALA A 203 23.68 32.44 -12.49
N ASP A 204 24.79 31.88 -12.04
CA ASP A 204 25.34 30.67 -12.64
C ASP A 204 24.35 29.51 -12.50
N ASP A 205 24.48 28.50 -13.38
CA ASP A 205 23.63 27.32 -13.35
C ASP A 205 23.72 26.64 -11.96
N PRO A 206 22.62 26.60 -11.18
CA PRO A 206 22.63 26.08 -9.83
C PRO A 206 22.83 24.56 -9.78
N TYR A 207 22.82 23.86 -10.93
CA TYR A 207 23.13 22.43 -10.99
C TYR A 207 24.64 22.15 -10.96
N LEU A 208 25.47 23.14 -11.30
CA LEU A 208 26.91 22.96 -11.34
C LEU A 208 27.47 22.63 -9.94
N PRO A 209 28.48 21.73 -9.86
CA PRO A 209 29.12 21.39 -8.60
C PRO A 209 29.87 22.60 -8.03
N GLY A 210 29.88 22.72 -6.71
CA GLY A 210 30.64 23.73 -6.00
C GLY A 210 32.14 23.43 -5.97
N PRO A 211 32.94 24.34 -5.39
CA PRO A 211 34.41 24.28 -5.46
C PRO A 211 35.04 23.25 -4.52
N PHE A 212 34.29 22.67 -3.59
CA PHE A 212 34.84 21.71 -2.63
C PHE A 212 34.98 20.32 -3.24
N ARG A 213 36.13 19.68 -2.99
CA ARG A 213 36.22 18.22 -3.09
C ARG A 213 35.34 17.60 -2.02
N ILE A 214 34.79 16.43 -2.31
CA ILE A 214 33.85 15.76 -1.42
C ILE A 214 34.35 14.35 -1.10
N ASP A 215 34.00 13.90 0.08
CA ASP A 215 34.16 12.52 0.54
C ASP A 215 32.80 11.99 1.04
N SER A 216 32.69 10.68 1.24
CA SER A 216 31.45 10.04 1.67
C SER A 216 31.68 8.87 2.61
N LEU A 217 30.74 8.65 3.52
CA LEU A 217 30.74 7.52 4.43
C LEU A 217 29.31 7.11 4.79
N CYS A 218 29.15 5.95 5.43
CA CYS A 218 27.91 5.54 6.05
C CYS A 218 28.10 5.39 7.57
N TYR A 219 27.09 5.78 8.33
CA TYR A 219 27.00 5.44 9.75
C TYR A 219 25.75 4.60 9.98
N GLY A 220 25.82 3.71 10.97
CA GLY A 220 24.74 2.78 11.28
C GLY A 220 25.05 1.90 12.46
N TRP A 221 24.04 1.17 12.94
CA TRP A 221 24.14 0.39 14.18
C TRP A 221 25.02 -0.87 14.11
N GLY A 222 25.57 -1.19 12.93
CA GLY A 222 26.57 -2.24 12.74
C GLY A 222 26.02 -3.67 12.73
N LYS A 223 24.70 -3.85 12.78
CA LYS A 223 24.04 -5.17 12.85
C LYS A 223 23.02 -5.40 11.74
N ASP A 224 22.94 -4.50 10.77
CA ASP A 224 22.06 -4.68 9.62
C ASP A 224 22.55 -5.84 8.76
N ARG A 225 21.72 -6.87 8.61
CA ARG A 225 22.04 -8.09 7.84
C ARG A 225 21.76 -7.95 6.35
N ARG A 226 21.00 -6.94 5.95
CA ARG A 226 20.56 -6.74 4.56
C ARG A 226 21.28 -5.59 3.90
N ARG A 227 21.81 -4.67 4.71
CA ARG A 227 22.49 -3.45 4.28
C ARG A 227 23.89 -3.43 4.85
N PRO A 228 24.88 -4.02 4.16
CA PRO A 228 26.26 -4.08 4.65
C PRO A 228 26.81 -2.72 5.08
N GLU A 229 26.44 -1.65 4.38
CA GLU A 229 26.85 -0.28 4.68
C GLU A 229 26.37 0.26 6.04
N PHE A 230 25.34 -0.35 6.63
CA PHE A 230 24.83 -0.06 7.97
C PHE A 230 25.03 -1.25 8.93
N GLY A 231 25.68 -2.30 8.44
CA GLY A 231 26.02 -3.54 9.12
C GLY A 231 27.54 -3.64 9.30
N GLU A 232 28.11 -4.75 8.84
CA GLU A 232 29.53 -5.06 9.04
C GLU A 232 30.50 -4.08 8.32
N GLU A 233 30.03 -3.36 7.29
CA GLU A 233 30.84 -2.41 6.51
C GLU A 233 30.59 -0.94 6.92
N THR A 234 29.88 -0.67 8.02
CA THR A 234 29.62 0.70 8.47
C THR A 234 30.92 1.42 8.86
N ASP A 235 31.09 2.67 8.43
CA ASP A 235 32.30 3.46 8.75
C ASP A 235 32.27 3.98 10.19
N ILE A 236 31.07 4.29 10.70
CA ILE A 236 30.84 4.75 12.07
C ILE A 236 29.70 3.93 12.67
N VAL A 237 29.95 3.31 13.81
CA VAL A 237 28.93 2.57 14.56
C VAL A 237 28.13 3.54 15.43
N THR A 238 26.82 3.54 15.28
CA THR A 238 25.88 4.32 16.10
C THR A 238 25.16 3.45 17.14
N PRO A 239 24.68 4.05 18.25
CA PRO A 239 23.74 3.37 19.13
C PRO A 239 22.37 3.23 18.46
N THR A 240 21.53 2.37 19.04
CA THR A 240 20.09 2.34 18.77
C THR A 240 19.35 3.20 19.77
N VAL A 241 18.14 3.64 19.42
CA VAL A 241 17.26 4.45 20.28
C VAL A 241 15.91 3.76 20.48
N ASP A 242 15.32 3.92 21.67
CA ASP A 242 14.00 3.39 22.00
C ASP A 242 12.92 4.38 21.53
N GLY A 243 12.24 4.04 20.45
CA GLY A 243 11.13 4.80 19.88
C GLY A 243 9.76 4.23 20.23
N SER A 244 9.65 3.35 21.24
CA SER A 244 8.40 2.68 21.60
C SER A 244 7.27 3.66 21.98
N SER A 245 7.61 4.85 22.49
CA SER A 245 6.66 5.93 22.81
C SER A 245 5.94 6.50 21.58
N PHE A 246 6.45 6.28 20.36
CA PHE A 246 5.99 6.90 19.11
C PHE A 246 5.43 5.89 18.09
N LEU A 247 5.32 4.61 18.47
CA LEU A 247 5.04 3.53 17.52
C LEU A 247 3.93 2.63 18.04
N ASP A 248 2.71 2.97 17.65
CA ASP A 248 1.54 2.15 17.94
C ASP A 248 1.39 1.01 16.91
N GLY A 249 0.83 -0.11 17.37
CA GLY A 249 0.57 -1.29 16.54
C GLY A 249 1.76 -2.23 16.33
N TRP A 250 2.95 -1.90 16.83
CA TRP A 250 4.14 -2.76 16.68
C TRP A 250 4.02 -4.12 17.43
N ASP A 251 3.18 -4.20 18.46
CA ASP A 251 2.91 -5.44 19.21
C ASP A 251 2.07 -6.47 18.42
N LYS A 252 1.44 -6.04 17.33
CA LYS A 252 0.57 -6.85 16.46
C LYS A 252 1.36 -7.76 15.51
N LEU A 253 0.64 -8.55 14.71
CA LEU A 253 1.26 -9.50 13.79
C LEU A 253 2.10 -8.78 12.73
N ALA A 254 1.60 -7.67 12.17
CA ALA A 254 2.35 -6.81 11.26
C ALA A 254 3.71 -6.38 11.83
N GLY A 255 3.72 -5.78 13.03
CA GLY A 255 4.94 -5.34 13.71
C GLY A 255 5.91 -6.48 14.02
N LYS A 256 5.41 -7.67 14.43
CA LYS A 256 6.26 -8.86 14.61
C LYS A 256 6.91 -9.35 13.32
N LEU A 257 6.18 -9.31 12.20
CA LEU A 257 6.72 -9.65 10.88
C LEU A 257 7.75 -8.61 10.41
N ARG A 258 7.50 -7.33 10.69
CA ARG A 258 8.45 -6.22 10.47
C ARG A 258 9.74 -6.44 11.26
N THR A 259 9.65 -6.72 12.57
CA THR A 259 10.83 -7.06 13.38
C THR A 259 11.52 -8.33 12.90
N PHE A 260 10.77 -9.35 12.48
CA PHE A 260 11.38 -10.54 11.91
C PHE A 260 12.17 -10.22 10.64
N TYR A 261 11.65 -9.31 9.80
CA TYR A 261 12.40 -8.81 8.66
C TYR A 261 13.59 -7.99 9.18
N TRP A 262 13.40 -6.76 9.62
CA TRP A 262 14.48 -5.80 9.92
C TRP A 262 15.45 -6.22 11.04
N LYS A 263 15.07 -7.18 11.89
CA LYS A 263 15.78 -7.53 13.12
C LYS A 263 15.87 -6.37 14.12
N VAL A 264 14.95 -5.42 13.98
CA VAL A 264 14.81 -4.21 14.78
C VAL A 264 13.42 -4.22 15.42
N GLY A 265 13.35 -3.88 16.70
CA GLY A 265 12.13 -3.61 17.44
C GLY A 265 11.96 -2.10 17.69
N PRO A 266 10.78 -1.68 18.18
CA PRO A 266 10.53 -0.27 18.48
C PRO A 266 11.42 0.25 19.61
N ASP A 267 11.95 -0.65 20.43
CA ASP A 267 12.87 -0.42 21.55
C ASP A 267 14.35 -0.28 21.14
N SER A 268 14.66 -0.46 19.85
CA SER A 268 16.05 -0.48 19.36
C SER A 268 16.14 -0.02 17.91
N LEU A 269 15.52 1.11 17.58
CA LEU A 269 15.56 1.69 16.25
C LEU A 269 17.00 2.13 15.89
N PRO A 270 17.51 1.77 14.70
CA PRO A 270 18.86 2.11 14.30
C PRO A 270 18.96 3.56 13.83
N LEU A 271 20.06 4.22 14.18
CA LEU A 271 20.42 5.53 13.62
C LEU A 271 21.33 5.32 12.41
N ASN A 272 20.72 5.10 11.25
CA ASN A 272 21.43 4.87 9.99
C ASN A 272 21.42 6.11 9.09
N GLY A 273 22.53 6.37 8.39
CA GLY A 273 22.59 7.49 7.44
C GLY A 273 23.77 7.44 6.49
N ARG A 274 23.54 7.91 5.26
CA ARG A 274 24.58 8.10 4.23
C ARG A 274 25.02 9.54 4.22
N VAL A 275 26.32 9.77 4.25
CA VAL A 275 26.90 11.10 4.40
C VAL A 275 27.74 11.46 3.19
N TRP A 276 27.56 12.67 2.69
CA TRP A 276 28.48 13.35 1.78
C TRP A 276 28.94 14.63 2.45
N TYR A 277 30.24 14.88 2.45
CA TYR A 277 30.80 16.04 3.17
C TYR A 277 31.97 16.67 2.42
N PRO A 278 32.15 17.99 2.52
CA PRO A 278 33.29 18.70 1.94
C PRO A 278 34.61 18.30 2.63
N GLU A 279 35.66 18.14 1.83
CA GLU A 279 37.03 18.14 2.32
C GLU A 279 37.39 19.55 2.82
N GLY A 280 37.96 19.64 4.03
CA GLY A 280 38.38 20.91 4.61
C GLY A 280 38.31 20.91 6.13
N ALA A 281 38.65 22.06 6.72
CA ALA A 281 38.67 22.26 8.16
C ALA A 281 37.28 22.56 8.77
N GLY A 282 36.33 23.05 7.96
CA GLY A 282 35.03 23.49 8.45
C GLY A 282 35.12 24.76 9.33
N PRO A 283 34.12 25.02 10.19
CA PRO A 283 32.91 24.23 10.38
C PRO A 283 31.92 24.43 9.23
N PHE A 284 31.28 23.35 8.79
CA PHE A 284 30.32 23.32 7.69
C PHE A 284 28.89 23.19 8.23
N PRO A 285 27.88 23.86 7.62
CA PRO A 285 26.48 23.60 7.91
C PRO A 285 26.10 22.13 7.72
N LEU A 286 25.04 21.69 8.38
CA LEU A 286 24.52 20.33 8.30
C LEU A 286 23.11 20.33 7.67
N VAL A 287 22.88 19.43 6.73
CA VAL A 287 21.58 19.11 6.16
C VAL A 287 21.25 17.66 6.45
N LEU A 288 20.10 17.40 7.09
CA LEU A 288 19.50 16.08 7.14
C LEU A 288 18.35 16.00 6.11
N MET A 289 18.37 14.95 5.29
CA MET A 289 17.35 14.65 4.29
C MET A 289 16.66 13.33 4.65
N VAL A 290 15.34 13.29 4.53
CA VAL A 290 14.53 12.09 4.80
C VAL A 290 13.54 11.81 3.68
N HIS A 291 13.37 10.54 3.35
CA HIS A 291 12.53 10.10 2.24
C HIS A 291 11.06 9.98 2.65
N GLY A 292 10.18 9.89 1.66
CA GLY A 292 8.75 9.64 1.86
C GLY A 292 8.41 8.17 2.08
N ASN A 293 7.10 7.87 2.09
CA ASN A 293 6.66 6.48 2.16
C ASN A 293 6.99 5.73 0.87
N HIS A 294 7.50 4.53 1.01
CA HIS A 294 7.62 3.54 -0.06
C HIS A 294 7.35 2.14 0.53
N LEU A 295 7.51 1.06 -0.24
CA LEU A 295 7.64 -0.27 0.36
C LEU A 295 8.93 -0.34 1.17
N ASP A 296 8.85 -0.82 2.42
CA ASP A 296 9.98 -0.88 3.36
C ASP A 296 11.25 -1.54 2.77
N ARG A 297 11.09 -2.52 1.88
CA ARG A 297 12.18 -3.33 1.33
C ARG A 297 12.78 -2.78 0.04
N ASP A 298 12.23 -1.68 -0.46
CA ASP A 298 12.74 -0.98 -1.63
C ASP A 298 13.31 0.36 -1.16
N PHE A 299 14.62 0.35 -0.92
CA PHE A 299 15.29 1.35 -0.10
C PHE A 299 15.29 2.73 -0.75
N SER A 300 14.75 3.71 -0.03
CA SER A 300 14.54 5.07 -0.54
C SER A 300 15.69 6.04 -0.24
N ASP A 301 16.46 5.81 0.84
CA ASP A 301 17.57 6.67 1.25
C ASP A 301 18.70 6.86 0.21
N PRO A 302 19.00 5.92 -0.72
CA PRO A 302 20.00 6.18 -1.76
C PRO A 302 19.56 7.25 -2.77
N GLY A 303 18.25 7.52 -2.87
CA GLY A 303 17.67 8.43 -3.86
C GLY A 303 18.18 9.87 -3.78
N TYR A 304 18.62 10.31 -2.60
CA TYR A 304 19.15 11.67 -2.39
C TYR A 304 20.65 11.82 -2.68
N ALA A 305 21.33 10.80 -3.18
CA ALA A 305 22.78 10.86 -3.37
C ALA A 305 23.24 12.01 -4.29
N TYR A 306 22.43 12.42 -5.26
CA TYR A 306 22.74 13.57 -6.12
C TYR A 306 22.69 14.89 -5.34
N LEU A 307 21.66 15.10 -4.50
CA LEU A 307 21.58 16.26 -3.61
C LEU A 307 22.70 16.24 -2.58
N GLY A 308 22.98 15.08 -2.00
CA GLY A 308 24.06 14.90 -1.03
C GLY A 308 25.41 15.34 -1.58
N ARG A 309 25.78 14.85 -2.77
CA ARG A 309 27.01 15.28 -3.47
C ARG A 309 27.00 16.76 -3.82
N HIS A 310 25.85 17.27 -4.27
CA HIS A 310 25.72 18.69 -4.65
C HIS A 310 25.92 19.61 -3.44
N PHE A 311 25.19 19.40 -2.34
CA PHE A 311 25.36 20.16 -1.10
C PHE A 311 26.78 20.04 -0.54
N ALA A 312 27.37 18.85 -0.54
CA ALA A 312 28.76 18.65 -0.12
C ALA A 312 29.75 19.47 -0.95
N SER A 313 29.57 19.51 -2.28
CA SER A 313 30.45 20.29 -3.17
C SER A 313 30.34 21.80 -2.93
N HIS A 314 29.22 22.26 -2.35
CA HIS A 314 28.98 23.65 -1.93
C HIS A 314 29.32 23.92 -0.45
N GLY A 315 30.02 23.00 0.22
CA GLY A 315 30.50 23.22 1.57
C GLY A 315 29.45 22.94 2.66
N ILE A 316 28.51 22.03 2.41
CA ILE A 316 27.46 21.62 3.35
C ILE A 316 27.56 20.12 3.61
N ILE A 317 27.64 19.69 4.86
CA ILE A 317 27.56 18.27 5.20
C ILE A 317 26.12 17.82 4.97
N ALA A 318 25.93 16.81 4.12
CA ALA A 318 24.61 16.35 3.71
C ALA A 318 24.43 14.88 4.08
N VAL A 319 23.31 14.59 4.73
CA VAL A 319 23.01 13.25 5.24
C VAL A 319 21.65 12.80 4.70
N SER A 320 21.61 11.64 4.06
CA SER A 320 20.36 10.95 3.76
C SER A 320 20.10 9.94 4.88
N VAL A 321 19.07 10.20 5.68
CA VAL A 321 18.68 9.38 6.83
C VAL A 321 17.86 8.18 6.35
N ASP A 322 18.17 7.00 6.88
CA ASP A 322 17.44 5.76 6.60
C ASP A 322 16.33 5.55 7.62
N GLU A 323 15.10 5.63 7.15
CA GLU A 323 13.89 5.34 7.92
C GLU A 323 13.04 4.26 7.22
N ASN A 324 13.65 3.43 6.37
CA ASN A 324 12.90 2.43 5.61
C ASN A 324 12.19 1.42 6.52
N PHE A 325 12.69 1.19 7.73
CA PHE A 325 12.03 0.33 8.72
C PHE A 325 10.70 0.91 9.26
N LEU A 326 10.39 2.18 9.00
CA LEU A 326 9.11 2.85 9.31
C LEU A 326 8.20 3.02 8.08
N ASN A 327 8.61 2.54 6.90
CA ASN A 327 7.78 2.58 5.70
C ASN A 327 6.66 1.54 5.75
N GLY A 328 5.62 1.75 4.95
CA GLY A 328 4.58 0.74 4.72
C GLY A 328 5.18 -0.58 4.22
N ALA A 329 4.72 -1.69 4.78
CA ALA A 329 5.14 -3.04 4.39
C ALA A 329 3.93 -3.85 3.93
N TRP A 330 4.14 -4.83 3.05
CA TRP A 330 3.08 -5.78 2.69
C TRP A 330 2.58 -6.61 3.89
N SER A 331 3.37 -6.66 4.98
CA SER A 331 2.98 -7.29 6.24
C SER A 331 1.96 -6.48 7.05
N ASP A 332 1.66 -5.24 6.66
CA ASP A 332 0.74 -4.34 7.37
C ASP A 332 -0.74 -4.62 7.00
N PHE A 333 -1.11 -5.89 6.85
CA PHE A 333 -2.44 -6.31 6.37
C PHE A 333 -3.54 -6.24 7.44
N ASP A 334 -3.18 -6.16 8.72
CA ASP A 334 -4.13 -6.03 9.84
C ASP A 334 -4.14 -4.62 10.41
N HIS A 335 -2.96 -4.10 10.77
CA HIS A 335 -2.76 -2.80 11.39
C HIS A 335 -1.47 -2.17 10.84
N PRO A 336 -1.55 -1.13 10.00
CA PRO A 336 -0.38 -0.33 9.68
C PRO A 336 0.15 0.34 10.95
N LEU A 337 1.42 0.75 10.92
CA LEU A 337 1.95 1.62 11.96
C LEU A 337 1.12 2.90 12.02
N ASP A 338 0.84 3.33 13.23
CA ASP A 338 0.20 4.61 13.53
C ASP A 338 1.22 5.50 14.24
N THR A 339 1.05 6.82 14.12
CA THR A 339 1.96 7.86 14.63
C THR A 339 3.42 7.72 14.17
N GLU A 340 3.71 6.96 13.12
CA GLU A 340 5.09 6.71 12.69
C GLU A 340 5.81 7.97 12.22
N ASN A 341 5.09 8.98 11.72
CA ASN A 341 5.70 10.25 11.31
C ASN A 341 6.22 11.06 12.51
N ASP A 342 5.64 10.89 13.71
CA ASP A 342 6.18 11.45 14.94
C ASP A 342 7.51 10.77 15.30
N CYS A 343 7.56 9.44 15.16
CA CYS A 343 8.80 8.68 15.32
C CYS A 343 9.88 9.13 14.33
N ARG A 344 9.54 9.34 13.06
CA ARG A 344 10.47 9.87 12.03
C ARG A 344 11.01 11.25 12.41
N GLY A 345 10.11 12.18 12.78
CA GLY A 345 10.51 13.51 13.21
C GLY A 345 11.43 13.48 14.44
N TRP A 346 11.11 12.62 15.41
CA TRP A 346 11.96 12.39 16.59
C TRP A 346 13.32 11.77 16.23
N LEU A 347 13.36 10.77 15.34
CA LEU A 347 14.61 10.13 14.88
C LEU A 347 15.57 11.14 14.27
N LEU A 348 15.10 12.08 13.46
CA LEU A 348 15.94 13.17 12.94
C LEU A 348 16.65 13.94 14.06
N LEU A 349 15.97 14.20 15.18
CA LEU A 349 16.58 14.88 16.33
C LEU A 349 17.58 13.97 17.06
N LYS A 350 17.33 12.66 17.13
CA LYS A 350 18.32 11.68 17.64
C LYS A 350 19.56 11.60 16.76
N HIS A 351 19.42 11.76 15.44
CA HIS A 351 20.57 11.94 14.55
C HIS A 351 21.35 13.22 14.87
N LEU A 352 20.67 14.34 15.13
CA LEU A 352 21.34 15.58 15.53
C LEU A 352 22.10 15.47 16.87
N GLU A 353 21.61 14.67 17.82
CA GLU A 353 22.36 14.35 19.06
C GLU A 353 23.70 13.64 18.76
N GLU A 354 23.71 12.66 17.84
CA GLU A 354 24.94 11.98 17.42
C GLU A 354 25.88 12.94 16.69
N TRP A 355 25.35 13.80 15.81
CA TRP A 355 26.14 14.81 15.11
C TRP A 355 26.75 15.85 16.06
N ASP A 356 26.01 16.31 17.07
CA ASP A 356 26.55 17.20 18.12
C ASP A 356 27.68 16.50 18.89
N ARG A 357 27.47 15.24 19.30
CA ARG A 357 28.49 14.44 19.99
C ARG A 357 29.75 14.28 19.14
N TRP A 358 29.60 13.93 17.85
CA TRP A 358 30.72 13.80 16.93
C TRP A 358 31.44 15.12 16.67
N SER A 359 30.73 16.26 16.69
CA SER A 359 31.34 17.57 16.54
C SER A 359 32.23 17.97 17.72
N ARG A 360 31.97 17.41 18.92
CA ARG A 360 32.66 17.72 20.18
C ARG A 360 33.65 16.67 20.66
N THR A 361 33.66 15.48 20.05
CA THR A 361 34.57 14.39 20.39
C THR A 361 35.86 14.46 19.59
N ASP A 362 37.01 14.60 20.23
CA ASP A 362 38.33 14.78 19.58
C ASP A 362 38.75 13.62 18.66
N THR A 363 38.36 12.39 19.00
CA THR A 363 38.59 11.17 18.21
C THR A 363 37.64 11.01 17.02
N SER A 364 36.60 11.84 16.93
CA SER A 364 35.65 11.82 15.82
C SER A 364 36.24 12.43 14.55
N ARG A 365 35.94 11.82 13.40
CA ARG A 365 36.25 12.39 12.08
C ARG A 365 35.64 13.78 11.88
N PHE A 366 34.52 14.06 12.56
CA PHE A 366 33.77 15.31 12.46
C PHE A 366 34.09 16.30 13.58
N PHE A 367 35.12 16.06 14.40
CA PHE A 367 35.53 16.97 15.47
C PHE A 367 35.76 18.39 14.94
N ARG A 368 35.01 19.36 15.46
CA ARG A 368 35.03 20.77 15.07
C ARG A 368 34.74 21.05 13.59
N LYS A 369 34.26 20.07 12.82
CA LYS A 369 33.94 20.21 11.40
C LYS A 369 32.48 20.57 11.12
N VAL A 370 31.61 20.45 12.11
CA VAL A 370 30.15 20.62 11.95
C VAL A 370 29.73 21.88 12.68
N ASP A 371 28.97 22.73 12.01
CA ASP A 371 28.32 23.90 12.61
C ASP A 371 26.89 23.53 13.05
N MET A 372 26.76 23.09 14.31
CA MET A 372 25.47 22.69 14.89
C MET A 372 24.49 23.87 15.08
N GLU A 373 24.95 25.12 14.90
CA GLU A 373 24.09 26.29 14.88
C GLU A 373 23.46 26.55 13.50
N ARG A 374 23.88 25.81 12.47
CA ARG A 374 23.40 25.92 11.07
C ARG A 374 22.94 24.57 10.55
N VAL A 375 21.78 24.12 11.06
CA VAL A 375 21.11 22.89 10.62
C VAL A 375 19.92 23.21 9.70
N ILE A 376 19.75 22.44 8.63
CA ILE A 376 18.57 22.46 7.77
C ILE A 376 17.99 21.03 7.69
N LEU A 377 16.67 20.92 7.71
CA LEU A 377 15.96 19.66 7.52
C LEU A 377 15.21 19.67 6.18
N ILE A 378 15.31 18.60 5.40
CA ILE A 378 14.65 18.47 4.10
C ILE A 378 13.91 17.13 4.05
N GLY A 379 12.67 17.12 3.58
CA GLY A 379 11.90 15.89 3.49
C GLY A 379 10.87 15.91 2.37
N HIS A 380 10.54 14.73 1.85
CA HIS A 380 9.52 14.55 0.81
C HIS A 380 8.35 13.69 1.29
N SER A 381 7.10 14.04 0.97
CA SER A 381 5.90 13.26 1.36
C SER A 381 5.85 13.05 2.88
N ARG A 382 5.78 11.81 3.39
CA ARG A 382 5.92 11.51 4.83
C ARG A 382 7.19 12.08 5.46
N GLY A 383 8.29 12.12 4.72
CA GLY A 383 9.51 12.79 5.17
C GLY A 383 9.32 14.30 5.29
N GLY A 384 8.49 14.92 4.44
CA GLY A 384 8.16 16.35 4.50
C GLY A 384 7.35 16.70 5.76
N GLU A 385 6.44 15.81 6.16
CA GLU A 385 5.75 15.92 7.46
C GLU A 385 6.75 15.71 8.61
N ALA A 386 7.59 14.66 8.54
CA ALA A 386 8.58 14.34 9.56
C ALA A 386 9.54 15.50 9.88
N VAL A 387 10.06 16.21 8.87
CA VAL A 387 10.94 17.37 9.12
C VAL A 387 10.20 18.55 9.76
N SER A 388 8.90 18.68 9.49
CA SER A 388 8.04 19.69 10.11
C SER A 388 7.78 19.35 11.58
N ILE A 389 7.50 18.07 11.87
CA ILE A 389 7.36 17.54 13.23
C ILE A 389 8.67 17.71 14.01
N ALA A 390 9.81 17.33 13.42
CA ALA A 390 11.14 17.49 14.03
C ALA A 390 11.40 18.95 14.44
N ALA A 391 11.09 19.91 13.57
CA ALA A 391 11.25 21.34 13.88
C ALA A 391 10.36 21.80 15.05
N CYS A 392 9.16 21.21 15.21
CA CYS A 392 8.29 21.45 16.34
C CYS A 392 8.86 20.80 17.62
N PHE A 393 9.13 19.50 17.59
CA PHE A 393 9.67 18.73 18.71
C PHE A 393 10.98 19.31 19.25
N ASN A 394 11.82 19.86 18.38
CA ASN A 394 13.08 20.50 18.75
C ASN A 394 12.91 21.62 19.81
N ARG A 395 11.73 22.24 19.89
CA ARG A 395 11.42 23.35 20.81
C ARG A 395 10.55 22.95 22.00
N LEU A 396 10.01 21.73 22.00
CA LEU A 396 9.13 21.26 23.05
C LEU A 396 9.93 20.64 24.21
N PRO A 397 9.43 20.71 25.46
CA PRO A 397 10.09 20.07 26.60
C PRO A 397 9.77 18.57 26.73
N CYS A 398 8.78 18.07 26.00
CA CYS A 398 8.36 16.68 25.98
C CYS A 398 7.49 16.38 24.75
N TYR A 399 7.30 15.10 24.47
CA TYR A 399 6.38 14.63 23.44
C TYR A 399 4.92 15.03 23.79
N PRO A 400 4.15 15.64 22.88
CA PRO A 400 2.78 16.09 23.17
C PRO A 400 1.83 14.98 23.65
N ASP A 401 1.94 13.78 23.07
CA ASP A 401 1.02 12.68 23.36
C ASP A 401 1.48 11.83 24.56
N ASN A 402 2.74 11.96 24.98
CA ASN A 402 3.25 11.33 26.18
C ASN A 402 4.32 12.20 26.87
N ALA A 403 3.89 13.01 27.85
CA ALA A 403 4.77 13.91 28.59
C ALA A 403 5.85 13.22 29.46
N ALA A 404 5.83 11.89 29.59
CA ALA A 404 6.92 11.14 30.21
C ALA A 404 8.17 11.11 29.32
N GLU A 405 8.00 11.19 28.00
CA GLU A 405 9.09 11.31 27.03
C GLU A 405 9.59 12.77 27.02
N ARG A 406 10.71 13.02 27.71
CA ARG A 406 11.29 14.36 27.84
C ARG A 406 12.21 14.68 26.68
N PHE A 407 12.17 15.92 26.23
CA PHE A 407 13.01 16.43 25.14
C PHE A 407 14.02 17.44 25.68
N ASP A 408 15.24 17.38 25.16
CA ASP A 408 16.33 18.33 25.42
C ASP A 408 17.15 18.54 24.14
N PHE A 409 16.45 18.81 23.02
CA PHE A 409 17.04 18.91 21.70
C PHE A 409 17.58 20.32 21.42
N ASN A 410 16.69 21.30 21.26
CA ASN A 410 16.97 22.72 21.02
C ASN A 410 18.16 23.00 20.07
N PHE A 411 18.30 22.20 19.01
CA PHE A 411 19.35 22.34 18.01
C PHE A 411 19.14 23.58 17.13
N GLY A 412 20.22 24.08 16.52
CA GLY A 412 20.23 25.25 15.63
C GLY A 412 19.58 25.01 14.26
N ILE A 413 18.35 24.50 14.24
CA ILE A 413 17.55 24.32 13.02
C ILE A 413 17.13 25.70 12.50
N ARG A 414 17.73 26.12 11.38
CA ARG A 414 17.48 27.42 10.73
C ARG A 414 16.48 27.36 9.59
N GLY A 415 16.25 26.17 9.03
CA GLY A 415 15.38 26.00 7.87
C GLY A 415 14.79 24.60 7.78
N VAL A 416 13.58 24.55 7.23
CA VAL A 416 12.87 23.32 6.90
C VAL A 416 12.41 23.43 5.45
N ALA A 417 12.70 22.41 4.63
CA ALA A 417 12.17 22.27 3.28
C ALA A 417 11.28 21.02 3.22
N ALA A 418 9.98 21.21 3.47
CA ALA A 418 8.97 20.17 3.34
C ALA A 418 8.43 20.13 1.91
N ILE A 419 8.77 19.08 1.16
CA ILE A 419 8.41 18.90 -0.24
C ILE A 419 7.20 17.99 -0.33
N ALA A 420 6.06 18.53 -0.78
CA ALA A 420 4.80 17.81 -0.88
C ALA A 420 4.47 16.98 0.38
N PRO A 421 4.46 17.59 1.59
CA PRO A 421 4.16 16.87 2.82
C PRO A 421 2.78 16.23 2.74
N VAL A 422 2.60 15.11 3.45
CA VAL A 422 1.26 14.55 3.70
C VAL A 422 0.57 15.38 4.81
N ASP A 423 -0.75 15.42 4.75
CA ASP A 423 -1.63 16.35 5.49
C ASP A 423 -2.29 15.69 6.71
#